data_AF-A0A7W4E3I8-F1
#
_entry.id   AF-A0A7W4E3I8-F1
#
_cell.length_a   1.000
_cell.length_b   1.000
_cell.length_c   1.000
_cell.angle_alpha   90.00
_cell.angle_beta   90.00
_cell.angle_gamma   90.00
#
_symmetry.space_group_name_H-M   'P 1'
#
loop_
_entity.id
_entity.type
_entity.pdbx_description
1 polymer ?
#
loop_
_entity_poly.entity_id
_entity_poly.type
_entity_poly.pdbx_seq_one_letter_code
_entity_poly.pdbx_strand_id
1 'polypeptide(L)'
;MLLQEVKISNLLSFPYYPDLRKAEPISFFSQGGFEGMRILIGNNASGKSNFVTIIEEFFSTLIYDFNYNTSYLTDPDFPMRSCISLLKNTTTNLHPNTKYPDKSSKIQISIQLSSNDFENIGFVCKYYKKINHLIKTYSTLPLSFPAFSLADVQSKKQSLTLNATFDEKIQEFFIDTTVLDEYDLFILQCIQYQKLLQILITIFNEK
;
A
#
# COMPACT_ATOMS: atom_id res chain seq x y z
N MET A 1 7.49 -6.76 -4.58
CA MET A 1 7.34 -6.77 -3.11
C MET A 1 7.08 -8.18 -2.64
N LEU A 2 7.71 -8.60 -1.54
CA LEU A 2 7.48 -9.91 -0.95
C LEU A 2 6.92 -9.73 0.47
N LEU A 3 5.75 -10.30 0.73
CA LEU A 3 5.17 -10.30 2.08
C LEU A 3 6.09 -11.12 3.00
N GLN A 4 6.57 -10.52 4.08
CA GLN A 4 7.45 -11.19 5.06
C GLN A 4 6.65 -11.76 6.22
N GLU A 5 5.89 -10.90 6.86
CA GLU A 5 5.20 -11.22 8.11
C GLU A 5 3.92 -10.41 8.21
N VAL A 6 2.87 -11.03 8.76
CA VAL A 6 1.63 -10.35 9.11
C VAL A 6 1.24 -10.66 10.55
N LYS A 7 0.91 -9.63 11.32
CA LYS A 7 0.26 -9.76 12.63
C LYS A 7 -1.10 -9.09 12.59
N ILE A 8 -2.11 -9.76 13.13
CA ILE A 8 -3.51 -9.31 13.09
C ILE A 8 -4.08 -9.33 14.51
N SER A 9 -4.80 -8.27 14.86
CA SER A 9 -5.55 -8.16 16.10
C SER A 9 -6.97 -7.69 15.80
N ASN A 10 -7.95 -8.43 16.30
CA ASN A 10 -9.37 -8.08 16.26
C ASN A 10 -9.94 -7.83 14.86
N LEU A 11 -9.66 -8.69 13.89
CA LEU A 11 -10.30 -8.66 12.57
C LEU A 11 -10.85 -10.05 12.24
N LEU A 12 -12.12 -10.13 11.85
CA LEU A 12 -12.79 -11.40 11.51
C LEU A 12 -12.60 -12.44 12.63
N SER A 13 -12.01 -13.60 12.32
CA SER A 13 -11.74 -14.66 13.30
C SER A 13 -10.50 -14.43 14.17
N PHE A 14 -9.67 -13.42 13.89
CA PHE A 14 -8.43 -13.20 14.64
C PHE A 14 -8.72 -12.61 16.02
N PRO A 15 -8.12 -13.14 17.09
CA PRO A 15 -8.38 -12.67 18.45
C PRO A 15 -7.86 -11.25 18.68
N TYR A 16 -8.39 -10.60 19.71
CA TYR A 16 -7.92 -9.29 20.13
C TYR A 16 -6.63 -9.40 20.97
N TYR A 17 -5.64 -8.60 20.59
CA TYR A 17 -4.43 -8.33 21.35
C TYR A 17 -4.32 -6.82 21.60
N PRO A 18 -4.28 -6.36 22.87
CA PRO A 18 -4.02 -4.95 23.20
C PRO A 18 -2.67 -4.47 22.67
N ASP A 19 -1.66 -5.35 22.80
CA ASP A 19 -0.30 -5.20 22.30
C ASP A 19 -0.09 -6.16 21.12
N LEU A 20 0.01 -5.61 19.91
CA LEU A 20 0.13 -6.39 18.68
C LEU A 20 1.41 -7.24 18.65
N ARG A 21 2.44 -6.89 19.43
CA ARG A 21 3.67 -7.70 19.56
C ARG A 21 3.42 -9.08 20.16
N LYS A 22 2.29 -9.27 20.85
CA LYS A 22 1.87 -10.56 21.42
C LYS A 22 1.05 -11.41 20.47
N ALA A 23 0.62 -10.85 19.33
CA ALA A 23 -0.06 -11.61 18.30
C ALA A 23 0.93 -12.55 17.60
N GLU A 24 0.52 -13.79 17.37
CA GLU A 24 1.33 -14.76 16.65
C GLU A 24 1.50 -14.31 15.17
N PRO A 25 2.74 -14.16 14.68
CA PRO A 25 2.96 -13.76 13.30
C PRO A 25 2.70 -14.89 12.31
N ILE A 26 2.08 -14.54 11.18
CA ILE A 26 2.06 -15.39 9.99
C ILE A 26 3.28 -15.00 9.14
N SER A 27 4.34 -15.81 9.23
CA SER A 27 5.59 -15.58 8.49
C SER A 27 5.63 -16.33 7.16
N PHE A 28 6.08 -15.65 6.12
CA PHE A 28 6.29 -16.18 4.78
C PHE A 28 7.75 -16.49 4.49
N PHE A 29 8.66 -16.15 5.41
CA PHE A 29 10.09 -16.42 5.32
C PHE A 29 10.49 -17.50 6.32
N SER A 30 11.44 -18.36 5.95
CA SER A 30 12.02 -19.34 6.86
C SER A 30 13.52 -19.12 7.00
N GLN A 31 14.18 -19.98 7.79
CA GLN A 31 15.60 -19.85 8.14
C GLN A 31 16.55 -19.85 6.91
N GLY A 32 16.06 -20.16 5.70
CA GLY A 32 16.82 -20.11 4.44
C GLY A 32 16.42 -19.00 3.46
N GLY A 33 15.45 -18.13 3.79
CA GLY A 33 14.98 -17.05 2.91
C GLY A 33 13.51 -17.16 2.52
N PHE A 34 13.14 -16.52 1.40
CA PHE A 34 11.78 -16.56 0.86
C PHE A 34 11.50 -17.95 0.25
N GLU A 35 10.44 -18.62 0.71
CA GLU A 35 10.15 -20.01 0.30
C GLU A 35 9.42 -20.13 -1.05
N GLY A 36 9.06 -19.02 -1.71
CA GLY A 36 8.37 -19.03 -3.01
C GLY A 36 6.90 -19.48 -2.96
N MET A 37 6.57 -20.45 -2.11
CA MET A 37 5.22 -20.99 -1.91
C MET A 37 4.99 -21.27 -0.42
N ARG A 38 3.86 -20.80 0.11
CA ARG A 38 3.38 -21.13 1.45
C ARG A 38 1.99 -21.74 1.35
N ILE A 39 1.80 -22.89 1.98
CA ILE A 39 0.51 -23.59 2.03
C ILE A 39 -0.12 -23.34 3.40
N LEU A 40 -1.29 -22.69 3.42
CA LEU A 40 -2.06 -22.48 4.64
C LEU A 40 -2.92 -23.72 4.94
N ILE A 41 -2.50 -24.51 5.92
CA ILE A 41 -3.19 -25.75 6.34
C ILE A 41 -3.82 -25.54 7.72
N GLY A 42 -5.05 -26.02 7.91
CA GLY A 42 -5.73 -25.98 9.20
C GLY A 42 -7.15 -26.53 9.11
N ASN A 43 -7.78 -26.79 10.24
CA ASN A 43 -9.15 -27.29 10.32
C ASN A 43 -10.17 -26.35 9.67
N ASN A 44 -11.38 -26.83 9.42
CA ASN A 44 -12.49 -25.96 8.99
C ASN A 44 -12.71 -24.84 10.02
N ALA A 45 -13.04 -23.64 9.51
CA ALA A 45 -13.22 -22.42 10.31
C ALA A 45 -11.98 -21.94 11.10
N SER A 46 -10.77 -22.44 10.80
CA SER A 46 -9.53 -21.99 11.46
C SER A 46 -9.07 -20.57 11.06
N GLY A 47 -9.83 -19.84 10.24
CA GLY A 47 -9.50 -18.47 9.83
C GLY A 47 -8.65 -18.32 8.56
N LYS A 48 -8.41 -19.40 7.80
CA LYS A 48 -7.61 -19.34 6.55
C LYS A 48 -8.18 -18.37 5.50
N SER A 49 -9.45 -18.50 5.17
CA SER A 49 -10.11 -17.60 4.21
C SER A 49 -10.14 -16.17 4.73
N ASN A 50 -10.44 -15.98 6.02
CA ASN A 50 -10.42 -14.68 6.68
C ASN A 50 -9.05 -14.00 6.59
N PHE A 51 -7.96 -14.76 6.73
CA PHE A 51 -6.61 -14.25 6.53
C PHE A 51 -6.43 -13.69 5.12
N VAL A 52 -6.77 -14.48 4.08
CA VAL A 52 -6.64 -14.06 2.69
C VAL A 52 -7.47 -12.81 2.41
N THR A 53 -8.73 -12.78 2.87
CA THR A 53 -9.62 -11.60 2.75
C THR A 53 -9.01 -10.35 3.39
N ILE A 54 -8.42 -10.46 4.59
CA ILE A 54 -7.78 -9.32 5.25
C ILE A 54 -6.61 -8.78 4.41
N ILE A 55 -5.79 -9.66 3.83
CA ILE A 55 -4.66 -9.25 3.00
C ILE A 55 -5.14 -8.60 1.70
N GLU A 56 -6.12 -9.19 1.01
CA GLU A 56 -6.70 -8.66 -0.22
C GLU A 56 -7.28 -7.25 0.01
N GLU A 57 -8.07 -7.07 1.06
CA GLU A 57 -8.69 -5.78 1.35
C GLU A 57 -7.69 -4.74 1.87
N PHE A 58 -6.66 -5.16 2.61
CA PHE A 58 -5.58 -4.27 3.00
C PHE A 58 -4.83 -3.73 1.78
N PHE A 59 -4.42 -4.59 0.84
CA PHE A 59 -3.70 -4.12 -0.35
C PHE A 59 -4.59 -3.34 -1.34
N SER A 60 -5.87 -3.70 -1.44
CA SER A 60 -6.83 -2.98 -2.29
C SER A 60 -7.08 -1.55 -1.82
N THR A 61 -6.99 -1.29 -0.52
CA THR A 61 -7.12 0.05 0.05
C THR A 61 -5.77 0.77 0.17
N LEU A 62 -4.67 0.04 0.34
CA LEU A 62 -3.32 0.60 0.34
C LEU A 62 -2.97 1.21 -1.02
N ILE A 63 -3.30 0.54 -2.12
CA ILE A 63 -3.00 1.01 -3.48
C ILE A 63 -4.15 1.89 -3.96
N TYR A 64 -3.87 3.16 -4.21
CA TYR A 64 -4.88 4.11 -4.65
C TYR A 64 -5.25 3.93 -6.11
N ASP A 65 -6.54 4.04 -6.39
CA ASP A 65 -7.10 4.03 -7.73
C ASP A 65 -7.31 5.43 -8.27
N PHE A 66 -7.25 5.55 -9.59
CA PHE A 66 -7.36 6.84 -10.28
C PHE A 66 -8.23 6.71 -11.50
N ASN A 67 -9.06 7.72 -11.74
CA ASN A 67 -9.68 7.95 -13.03
C ASN A 67 -8.76 8.84 -13.87
N TYR A 68 -8.54 8.46 -15.14
CA TYR A 68 -7.76 9.23 -16.11
C TYR A 68 -8.64 9.61 -17.30
N ASN A 69 -8.98 10.89 -17.40
CA ASN A 69 -9.78 11.46 -18.46
C ASN A 69 -8.89 12.11 -19.53
N THR A 70 -8.99 11.60 -20.76
CA THR A 70 -8.21 12.03 -21.94
C THR A 70 -8.93 13.07 -22.80
N SER A 71 -10.02 13.67 -22.33
CA SER A 71 -10.83 14.63 -23.11
C SER A 71 -10.03 15.82 -23.63
N TYR A 72 -8.92 16.19 -22.97
CA TYR A 72 -7.98 17.23 -23.43
C TYR A 72 -7.35 16.95 -24.80
N LEU A 73 -7.41 15.71 -25.29
CA LEU A 73 -6.92 15.34 -26.63
C LEU A 73 -7.86 15.82 -27.74
N THR A 74 -9.15 15.99 -27.44
CA THR A 74 -10.19 16.36 -28.40
C THR A 74 -10.84 17.71 -28.11
N ASP A 75 -10.79 18.16 -26.86
CA ASP A 75 -11.35 19.43 -26.39
C ASP A 75 -10.21 20.35 -25.88
N PRO A 76 -9.84 21.41 -26.64
CA PRO A 76 -8.81 22.36 -26.26
C PRO A 76 -9.11 23.15 -24.98
N ASP A 77 -10.39 23.30 -24.62
CA ASP A 77 -10.82 24.06 -23.43
C ASP A 77 -10.90 23.18 -22.18
N PHE A 78 -10.65 21.86 -22.31
CA PHE A 78 -10.70 20.94 -21.19
C PHE A 78 -9.63 21.27 -20.14
N PRO A 79 -10.02 21.41 -18.85
CA PRO A 79 -9.07 21.75 -17.80
C PRO A 79 -8.12 20.59 -17.50
N MET A 80 -6.85 20.71 -17.95
CA MET A 80 -5.85 19.64 -17.75
C MET A 80 -5.72 19.20 -16.29
N ARG A 81 -5.85 20.11 -15.33
CA ARG A 81 -5.72 19.79 -13.89
C ARG A 81 -6.80 18.84 -13.34
N SER A 82 -7.86 18.55 -14.10
CA SER A 82 -8.88 17.56 -13.73
C SER A 82 -8.77 16.25 -14.52
N CYS A 83 -7.73 16.06 -15.33
CA CYS A 83 -7.54 14.79 -16.06
C CYS A 83 -7.38 13.60 -15.12
N ILE A 84 -6.73 13.80 -13.98
CA ILE A 84 -6.48 12.72 -13.02
C ILE A 84 -7.17 13.04 -11.70
N SER A 85 -8.00 12.11 -11.24
CA SER A 85 -8.71 12.20 -9.96
C SER A 85 -8.60 10.90 -9.17
N LEU A 86 -8.47 11.03 -7.85
CA LEU A 86 -8.40 9.90 -6.92
C LEU A 86 -9.78 9.24 -6.81
N LEU A 87 -9.81 7.92 -6.93
CA LEU A 87 -10.98 7.11 -6.62
C LEU A 87 -10.87 6.61 -5.19
N LYS A 88 -12.00 6.62 -4.48
CA LYS A 88 -12.06 6.14 -3.10
C LYS A 88 -12.16 4.62 -3.11
N ASN A 89 -11.22 3.95 -2.45
CA ASN A 89 -11.24 2.52 -2.22
C ASN A 89 -11.62 2.24 -0.76
N THR A 90 -12.63 1.41 -0.54
CA THR A 90 -13.06 0.96 0.79
C THR A 90 -13.05 -0.56 0.87
N THR A 91 -12.91 -1.07 2.08
CA THR A 91 -13.11 -2.48 2.41
C THR A 91 -14.60 -2.82 2.27
N THR A 92 -14.93 -4.11 2.13
CA THR A 92 -16.33 -4.56 1.98
C THR A 92 -16.70 -5.71 2.89
N ASN A 93 -15.74 -6.57 3.27
CA ASN A 93 -16.03 -7.76 4.06
C ASN A 93 -15.36 -7.74 5.45
N LEU A 94 -14.74 -6.63 5.85
CA LEU A 94 -14.08 -6.52 7.13
C LEU A 94 -14.98 -6.00 8.24
N HIS A 95 -14.87 -6.67 9.38
CA HIS A 95 -15.49 -6.29 10.65
C HIS A 95 -14.58 -6.74 11.81
N PRO A 96 -14.66 -6.09 12.97
CA PRO A 96 -13.99 -6.55 14.19
C PRO A 96 -14.38 -7.98 14.55
N ASN A 97 -13.55 -8.64 15.37
CA ASN A 97 -13.91 -9.95 15.89
C ASN A 97 -15.20 -9.83 16.73
N THR A 98 -16.16 -10.73 16.50
CA THR A 98 -17.47 -10.70 17.16
C THR A 98 -17.38 -10.85 18.69
N LYS A 99 -16.28 -11.39 19.23
CA LYS A 99 -16.04 -11.45 20.68
C LYS A 99 -15.58 -10.12 21.27
N TYR A 100 -15.08 -9.20 20.44
CA TYR A 100 -14.50 -7.92 20.86
C TYR A 100 -14.92 -6.77 19.92
N PRO A 101 -16.23 -6.56 19.71
CA PRO A 101 -16.73 -5.59 18.73
C PRO A 101 -16.27 -4.14 19.04
N ASP A 102 -16.16 -3.79 20.32
CA ASP A 102 -15.80 -2.43 20.75
C ASP A 102 -14.28 -2.19 20.87
N LYS A 103 -13.45 -3.15 20.45
CA LYS A 103 -11.99 -3.04 20.53
C LYS A 103 -11.38 -2.60 19.20
N SER A 104 -10.25 -1.90 19.27
CA SER A 104 -9.53 -1.47 18.07
C SER A 104 -9.01 -2.66 17.26
N SER A 105 -9.27 -2.65 15.96
CA SER A 105 -8.72 -3.59 14.99
C SER A 105 -7.37 -3.08 14.47
N LYS A 106 -6.34 -3.94 14.49
CA LYS A 106 -4.97 -3.59 14.11
C LYS A 106 -4.35 -4.65 13.21
N ILE A 107 -3.52 -4.20 12.28
CA ILE A 107 -2.70 -5.06 11.44
C ILE A 107 -1.28 -4.49 11.36
N GLN A 108 -0.29 -5.37 11.35
CA GLN A 108 1.10 -5.05 11.02
C GLN A 108 1.51 -5.92 9.85
N ILE A 109 2.02 -5.30 8.79
CA ILE A 109 2.53 -5.99 7.61
C ILE A 109 3.99 -5.60 7.40
N SER A 110 4.86 -6.60 7.36
CA SER A 110 6.26 -6.43 6.98
C SER A 110 6.44 -6.93 5.55
N ILE A 111 7.12 -6.13 4.72
CA ILE A 111 7.33 -6.39 3.29
C ILE A 111 8.83 -6.27 3.00
N GLN A 112 9.39 -7.24 2.31
CA GLN A 112 10.72 -7.13 1.73
C GLN A 112 10.65 -6.50 0.35
N LEU A 113 11.55 -5.57 0.09
CA LEU A 113 11.73 -4.96 -1.22
C LEU A 113 12.61 -5.87 -2.08
N SER A 114 12.13 -6.23 -3.26
CA SER A 114 12.88 -6.97 -4.26
C SER A 114 13.68 -6.05 -5.17
N SER A 115 14.55 -6.62 -6.00
CA SER A 115 15.26 -5.88 -7.06
C SER A 115 14.30 -5.08 -7.94
N ASN A 116 13.19 -5.70 -8.35
CA ASN A 116 12.18 -5.06 -9.21
C ASN A 116 11.49 -3.88 -8.50
N ASP A 117 11.31 -3.97 -7.18
CA ASP A 117 10.77 -2.83 -6.41
C ASP A 117 11.75 -1.65 -6.43
N PHE A 118 13.05 -1.92 -6.28
CA PHE A 118 14.08 -0.89 -6.39
C PHE A 118 14.26 -0.35 -7.80
N GLU A 119 14.01 -1.13 -8.85
CA GLU A 119 13.96 -0.62 -10.23
C GLU A 119 12.82 0.40 -10.40
N ASN A 120 11.63 0.07 -9.90
CA ASN A 120 10.47 0.97 -9.91
C ASN A 120 10.72 2.24 -9.09
N ILE A 121 11.26 2.10 -7.88
CA ILE A 121 11.65 3.24 -7.04
C ILE A 121 12.73 4.07 -7.74
N GLY A 122 13.70 3.42 -8.39
CA GLY A 122 14.75 4.04 -9.16
C GLY A 122 14.22 4.90 -10.30
N PHE A 123 13.15 4.46 -10.97
CA PHE A 123 12.44 5.26 -11.96
C PHE A 123 11.90 6.56 -11.35
N VAL A 124 11.24 6.47 -10.18
CA VAL A 124 10.70 7.65 -9.47
C VAL A 124 11.83 8.59 -9.08
N CYS A 125 12.92 8.08 -8.48
CA CYS A 125 14.10 8.87 -8.12
C CYS A 125 14.69 9.59 -9.34
N LYS A 126 14.85 8.89 -10.48
CA LYS A 126 15.44 9.45 -11.71
C LYS A 126 14.57 10.55 -12.32
N TYR A 127 13.25 10.39 -12.31
CA TYR A 127 12.32 11.27 -13.02
C TYR A 127 11.46 12.15 -12.10
N TYR A 128 11.79 12.26 -10.80
CA TYR A 128 10.95 12.95 -9.80
C TYR A 128 10.49 14.35 -10.24
N LYS A 129 11.38 15.16 -10.85
CA LYS A 129 11.03 16.51 -11.34
C LYS A 129 9.93 16.47 -12.40
N LYS A 130 10.05 15.53 -13.35
CA LYS A 130 9.08 15.39 -14.45
C LYS A 130 7.77 14.80 -13.93
N ILE A 131 7.84 13.80 -13.04
CA ILE A 131 6.68 13.21 -12.37
C ILE A 131 5.90 14.29 -11.61
N ASN A 132 6.56 15.06 -10.74
CA ASN A 132 5.93 16.13 -9.96
C ASN A 132 5.34 17.22 -10.86
N HIS A 133 6.02 17.55 -11.97
CA HIS A 133 5.48 18.48 -12.95
C HIS A 133 4.19 17.94 -13.60
N LEU A 134 4.18 16.68 -14.04
CA LEU A 134 2.97 16.07 -14.63
C LEU A 134 1.82 15.98 -13.61
N ILE A 135 2.09 15.62 -12.36
CA ILE A 135 1.08 15.63 -11.29
C ILE A 135 0.45 17.01 -11.15
N LYS A 136 1.26 18.07 -11.10
CA LYS A 136 0.78 19.45 -10.98
C LYS A 136 -0.05 19.90 -12.19
N THR A 137 0.34 19.47 -13.39
CA THR A 137 -0.31 19.81 -14.66
C THR A 137 -1.65 19.08 -14.83
N TYR A 138 -1.69 17.79 -14.47
CA TYR A 138 -2.82 16.91 -14.79
C TYR A 138 -3.74 16.60 -13.60
N SER A 139 -3.42 17.07 -12.40
CA SER A 139 -4.19 16.78 -11.18
C SER A 139 -4.24 17.94 -10.18
N THR A 140 -5.16 17.82 -9.22
CA THR A 140 -5.23 18.64 -8.00
C THR A 140 -4.69 17.93 -6.76
N LEU A 141 -4.03 16.77 -6.93
CA LEU A 141 -3.53 15.97 -5.82
C LEU A 141 -2.46 16.75 -5.04
N PRO A 142 -2.53 16.79 -3.68
CA PRO A 142 -1.51 17.41 -2.85
C PRO A 142 -0.31 16.47 -2.66
N LEU A 143 0.25 15.96 -3.77
CA LEU A 143 1.35 14.99 -3.80
C LEU A 143 2.58 15.61 -4.46
N SER A 144 3.75 15.37 -3.86
CA SER A 144 5.05 15.62 -4.47
C SER A 144 6.04 14.58 -3.98
N PHE A 145 6.72 13.91 -4.91
CA PHE A 145 7.80 12.99 -4.57
C PHE A 145 9.08 13.77 -4.21
N PRO A 146 9.81 13.34 -3.16
CA PRO A 146 11.06 13.97 -2.75
C PRO A 146 12.19 13.69 -3.75
N ALA A 147 13.27 14.48 -3.65
CA ALA A 147 14.48 14.29 -4.42
C ALA A 147 15.44 13.33 -3.69
N PHE A 148 15.30 12.02 -3.92
CA PHE A 148 16.21 11.00 -3.38
C PHE A 148 17.04 10.33 -4.46
N SER A 149 18.22 9.83 -4.09
CA SER A 149 19.00 8.94 -4.94
C SER A 149 18.62 7.49 -4.67
N LEU A 150 18.64 6.64 -5.71
CA LEU A 150 18.36 5.20 -5.53
C LEU A 150 19.37 4.53 -4.59
N ALA A 151 20.64 4.91 -4.68
CA ALA A 151 21.71 4.37 -3.84
C ALA A 151 21.44 4.64 -2.35
N ASP A 152 20.99 5.86 -2.02
CA ASP A 152 20.65 6.20 -0.63
C ASP A 152 19.48 5.35 -0.13
N VAL A 153 18.40 5.23 -0.93
CA VAL A 153 17.23 4.43 -0.56
C VAL A 153 17.62 2.97 -0.33
N GLN A 154 18.38 2.36 -1.25
CA GLN A 154 18.85 0.97 -1.13
C GLN A 154 19.75 0.75 0.08
N SER A 155 20.63 1.72 0.39
CA SER A 155 21.53 1.61 1.55
C SER A 155 20.80 1.66 2.89
N LYS A 156 19.66 2.38 2.93
CA LYS A 156 18.91 2.62 4.17
C LYS A 156 17.77 1.63 4.37
N LYS A 157 17.16 1.12 3.30
CA LYS A 157 15.94 0.31 3.37
C LYS A 157 16.07 -0.95 2.52
N GLN A 158 15.64 -2.06 3.11
CA GLN A 158 15.50 -3.37 2.46
C GLN A 158 14.11 -3.97 2.71
N SER A 159 13.39 -3.43 3.69
CA SER A 159 12.03 -3.80 4.03
C SER A 159 11.25 -2.57 4.47
N LEU A 160 9.93 -2.69 4.44
CA LEU A 160 8.97 -1.72 4.92
C LEU A 160 8.02 -2.42 5.89
N THR A 161 7.85 -1.87 7.09
CA THR A 161 6.87 -2.38 8.07
C THR A 161 5.78 -1.34 8.26
N LEU A 162 4.55 -1.72 7.98
CA LEU A 162 3.37 -0.87 8.09
C LEU A 162 2.54 -1.32 9.27
N ASN A 163 2.25 -0.39 10.19
CA ASN A 163 1.24 -0.57 11.22
C ASN A 163 -0.02 0.15 10.76
N ALA A 164 -1.16 -0.51 10.85
CA ALA A 164 -2.44 0.09 10.50
C ALA A 164 -3.54 -0.22 11.50
N THR A 165 -4.48 0.70 11.59
CA THR A 165 -5.75 0.54 12.31
C THR A 165 -6.88 0.47 11.31
N PHE A 166 -7.91 -0.34 11.61
CA PHE A 166 -9.09 -0.46 10.77
C PHE A 166 -10.27 0.27 11.42
N ASP A 167 -10.96 1.10 10.64
CA ASP A 167 -12.21 1.75 11.03
C ASP A 167 -13.39 1.11 10.29
N GLU A 168 -14.23 0.39 11.03
CA GLU A 168 -15.40 -0.30 10.51
C GLU A 168 -16.47 0.65 9.95
N LYS A 169 -16.59 1.88 10.48
CA LYS A 169 -17.67 2.79 10.10
C LYS A 169 -17.50 3.34 8.69
N ILE A 170 -16.25 3.57 8.32
CA ILE A 170 -15.89 4.10 6.99
C ILE A 170 -15.22 3.06 6.10
N GLN A 171 -14.98 1.85 6.63
CA GLN A 171 -14.43 0.71 5.90
C GLN A 171 -13.05 1.04 5.30
N GLU A 172 -12.15 1.53 6.15
CA GLU A 172 -10.81 1.99 5.74
C GLU A 172 -9.71 1.56 6.71
N PHE A 173 -8.51 1.38 6.16
CA PHE A 173 -7.28 1.22 6.94
C PHE A 173 -6.53 2.55 7.02
N PHE A 174 -6.09 2.89 8.23
CA PHE A 174 -5.22 4.03 8.51
C PHE A 174 -3.82 3.55 8.87
N ILE A 175 -2.88 3.81 7.98
CA ILE A 175 -1.45 3.57 8.23
C ILE A 175 -0.95 4.58 9.26
N ASP A 176 -0.29 4.12 10.31
CA ASP A 176 0.42 4.96 11.25
C ASP A 176 1.71 5.47 10.61
N THR A 177 1.64 6.66 10.02
CA THR A 177 2.79 7.31 9.39
C THR A 177 3.73 7.96 10.40
N THR A 178 3.36 8.06 11.68
CA THR A 178 4.17 8.75 12.70
C THR A 178 5.42 7.96 13.10
N VAL A 179 5.41 6.65 12.85
CA VAL A 179 6.52 5.74 13.11
C VAL A 179 7.43 5.52 11.89
N LEU A 180 7.08 6.10 10.74
CA LEU A 180 7.83 5.94 9.49
C LEU A 180 8.84 7.09 9.32
N ASP A 181 10.07 6.74 8.95
CA ASP A 181 11.04 7.76 8.52
C ASP A 181 10.77 8.23 7.08
N GLU A 182 11.54 9.22 6.63
CA GLU A 182 11.37 9.81 5.29
C GLU A 182 11.52 8.80 4.14
N TYR A 183 12.33 7.75 4.31
CA TYR A 183 12.53 6.73 3.28
C TYR A 183 11.37 5.74 3.28
N ASP A 184 10.89 5.33 4.46
CA ASP A 184 9.69 4.50 4.58
C ASP A 184 8.46 5.22 4.00
N LEU A 185 8.31 6.51 4.28
CA LEU A 185 7.23 7.33 3.72
C LEU A 185 7.33 7.42 2.20
N PHE A 186 8.53 7.60 1.65
CA PHE A 186 8.73 7.63 0.20
C PHE A 186 8.42 6.29 -0.47
N ILE A 187 8.84 5.17 0.14
CA ILE A 187 8.54 3.82 -0.37
C ILE A 187 7.03 3.58 -0.29
N LEU A 188 6.38 3.94 0.82
CA LEU A 188 4.93 3.88 0.97
C LEU A 188 4.23 4.69 -0.11
N GLN A 189 4.68 5.91 -0.41
CA GLN A 189 4.14 6.71 -1.52
C GLN A 189 4.31 6.01 -2.87
N CYS A 190 5.46 5.40 -3.15
CA CYS A 190 5.65 4.63 -4.38
C CYS A 190 4.63 3.50 -4.52
N ILE A 191 4.31 2.83 -3.41
CA ILE A 191 3.30 1.75 -3.37
C ILE A 191 1.89 2.32 -3.56
N GLN A 192 1.51 3.32 -2.76
CA GLN A 192 0.17 3.90 -2.77
C GLN A 192 -0.18 4.49 -4.13
N TYR A 193 0.79 5.16 -4.78
CA TYR A 193 0.59 5.88 -6.04
C TYR A 193 1.07 5.12 -7.28
N GLN A 194 1.26 3.80 -7.22
CA GLN A 194 1.77 3.05 -8.38
C GLN A 194 0.88 3.17 -9.64
N LYS A 195 -0.46 3.20 -9.48
CA LYS A 195 -1.40 3.36 -10.60
C LYS A 195 -1.33 4.77 -11.20
N LEU A 196 -1.14 5.80 -10.36
CA LEU A 196 -0.86 7.15 -10.82
C LEU A 196 0.45 7.19 -11.62
N LEU A 197 1.53 6.59 -11.12
CA LEU A 197 2.82 6.55 -11.82
C LEU A 197 2.68 5.91 -13.22
N GLN A 198 1.90 4.84 -13.36
CA GLN A 198 1.59 4.23 -14.66
C GLN A 198 0.88 5.21 -15.61
N ILE A 199 -0.15 5.94 -15.14
CA ILE A 199 -0.83 6.97 -15.94
C ILE A 199 0.15 8.04 -16.40
N LEU A 200 1.04 8.51 -15.51
CA LEU A 200 2.03 9.54 -15.83
C LEU A 200 3.07 9.04 -16.84
N ILE A 201 3.45 7.76 -16.78
CA ILE A 201 4.33 7.13 -17.79
C ILE A 201 3.63 7.11 -19.15
N THR A 202 2.34 6.78 -19.21
CA THR A 202 1.55 6.84 -20.45
C THR A 202 1.55 8.25 -21.03
N ILE A 203 1.23 9.26 -20.23
CA ILE A 203 1.26 10.68 -20.65
C ILE A 203 2.65 11.09 -21.14
N PHE A 204 3.70 10.59 -20.48
CA PHE A 204 5.08 10.86 -20.87
C PHE A 204 5.44 10.29 -22.24
N ASN A 205 4.93 9.11 -22.58
CA ASN A 205 5.21 8.42 -23.85
C ASN A 205 4.33 8.87 -25.02
N GLU A 206 3.18 9.50 -24.75
CA GLU A 206 2.28 10.07 -25.77
C GLU A 206 2.80 11.40 -26.38
N LYS A 207 3.87 11.97 -25.82
CA LYS A 207 4.50 13.24 -26.23
C LYS A 207 5.94 13.06 -26.64
#